data_AF-A0A6B3G203-F1
#
_entry.id   AF-A0A6B3G203-F1
#
_cell.length_a   1.000
_cell.length_b   1.000
_cell.length_c   1.000
_cell.angle_alpha   90.00
_cell.angle_beta   90.00
_cell.angle_gamma   90.00
#
_symmetry.space_group_name_H-M   'P 1'
#
loop_
_entity.id
_entity.type
_entity.pdbx_description
1 polymer ?
#
loop_
_entity_poly.entity_id
_entity_poly.type
_entity_poly.pdbx_seq_one_letter_code
_entity_poly.pdbx_strand_id
1 'polypeptide(L)'
;GAAPAQAQPGPPPTRASVDRLLTEAERATEAYNEADERTGTLRAELRRTQDRVARGQERVNTLRGALGALAGAQYRSGGVDPALELLFSADPEQYLEKAATLDRISLRRAGELTRLTRAQRLLTQERAEAAATLAELARS
;
A
#
# COMPACT_ATOMS: atom_id res chain seq x y z
N GLY A 1 61.41 17.74 -31.17
CA GLY A 1 60.53 16.72 -30.58
C GLY A 1 60.69 16.77 -29.08
N ALA A 2 59.60 16.88 -28.33
CA ALA A 2 59.64 16.87 -26.87
C ALA A 2 59.70 15.42 -26.36
N ALA A 3 60.69 15.10 -25.55
CA ALA A 3 60.83 13.78 -24.92
C ALA A 3 59.77 13.61 -23.82
N PRO A 4 59.20 12.40 -23.65
CA PRO A 4 58.22 12.17 -22.61
C PRO A 4 58.91 12.25 -21.24
N ALA A 5 58.39 13.08 -20.35
CA ALA A 5 58.80 13.13 -18.96
C ALA A 5 58.38 11.82 -18.28
N GLN A 6 59.30 10.87 -18.16
CA GLN A 6 59.09 9.68 -17.35
C GLN A 6 59.13 10.10 -15.88
N ALA A 7 57.98 10.07 -15.22
CA ALA A 7 57.90 10.20 -13.77
C ALA A 7 58.61 9.00 -13.14
N GLN A 8 59.70 9.26 -12.41
CA GLN A 8 60.40 8.23 -11.64
C GLN A 8 59.43 7.65 -10.59
N PRO A 9 59.41 6.31 -10.37
CA PRO A 9 58.61 5.73 -9.31
C PRO A 9 59.01 6.35 -7.97
N GLY A 10 58.04 6.88 -7.23
CA GLY A 10 58.28 7.39 -5.89
C GLY A 10 58.75 6.28 -4.92
N PRO A 11 59.29 6.66 -3.75
CA PRO A 11 59.73 5.69 -2.75
C PRO A 11 58.58 4.75 -2.32
N PRO A 12 58.89 3.48 -2.00
CA PRO A 12 57.86 2.50 -1.62
C PRO A 12 57.15 2.94 -0.32
N PRO A 13 55.85 2.60 -0.17
CA PRO A 13 55.09 2.95 1.02
C PRO A 13 55.69 2.29 2.28
N THR A 14 55.62 2.99 3.41
CA THR A 14 56.04 2.45 4.70
C THR A 14 55.01 1.44 5.22
N ARG A 15 55.41 0.50 6.08
CA ARG A 15 54.46 -0.47 6.69
C ARG A 15 53.26 0.20 7.34
N ALA A 16 53.49 1.26 8.12
CA ALA A 16 52.41 2.03 8.74
C ALA A 16 51.44 2.66 7.73
N SER A 17 51.92 3.07 6.55
CA SER A 17 51.03 3.56 5.48
C SER A 17 50.21 2.45 4.84
N VAL A 18 50.77 1.25 4.68
CA VAL A 18 50.03 0.06 4.18
C VAL A 18 48.96 -0.37 5.19
N ASP A 19 49.31 -0.47 6.47
CA ASP A 19 48.38 -0.87 7.53
C ASP A 19 47.20 0.12 7.63
N ARG A 20 47.49 1.42 7.49
CA ARG A 20 46.45 2.45 7.44
C ARG A 20 45.52 2.29 6.25
N LEU A 21 46.07 2.07 5.05
CA LEU A 21 45.27 1.88 3.84
C LEU A 21 44.41 0.61 3.90
N LEU A 22 44.94 -0.48 4.47
CA LEU A 22 44.18 -1.70 4.73
C LEU A 22 43.00 -1.44 5.67
N THR A 23 43.25 -0.74 6.77
CA THR A 23 42.18 -0.36 7.72
C THR A 23 41.12 0.53 7.07
N GLU A 24 41.53 1.48 6.22
CA GLU A 24 40.59 2.34 5.48
C GLU A 24 39.76 1.53 4.47
N ALA A 25 40.37 0.55 3.79
CA ALA A 25 39.69 -0.34 2.85
C ALA A 25 38.71 -1.29 3.54
N GLU A 26 39.08 -1.84 4.70
CA GLU A 26 38.20 -2.67 5.53
C GLU A 26 36.94 -1.90 5.94
N ARG A 27 37.11 -0.68 6.48
CA ARG A 27 35.97 0.19 6.85
C ARG A 27 35.08 0.53 5.67
N ALA A 28 35.66 0.81 4.51
CA ALA A 28 34.89 1.10 3.30
C ALA A 28 34.09 -0.12 2.84
N THR A 29 34.67 -1.32 2.95
CA THR A 29 34.02 -2.59 2.59
C THR A 29 32.87 -2.91 3.55
N GLU A 30 33.08 -2.73 4.86
CA GLU A 30 32.03 -2.92 5.86
C GLU A 30 30.85 -1.95 5.65
N ALA A 31 31.13 -0.67 5.43
CA ALA A 31 30.09 0.33 5.17
C ALA A 31 29.31 0.02 3.89
N TYR A 32 29.98 -0.48 2.84
CA TYR A 32 29.32 -0.92 1.62
C TYR A 32 28.40 -2.12 1.87
N ASN A 33 28.90 -3.14 2.58
CA ASN A 33 28.11 -4.34 2.89
C ASN A 33 26.86 -4.00 3.71
N GLU A 34 26.99 -3.12 4.70
CA GLU A 34 25.85 -2.64 5.50
C GLU A 34 24.81 -1.92 4.63
N ALA A 35 25.25 -1.06 3.71
CA ALA A 35 24.36 -0.35 2.78
C ALA A 35 23.66 -1.31 1.81
N ASP A 36 24.36 -2.32 1.30
CA ASP A 36 23.78 -3.34 0.40
C ASP A 36 22.73 -4.20 1.12
N GLU A 37 23.02 -4.64 2.34
CA GLU A 37 22.07 -5.39 3.18
C GLU A 37 20.81 -4.57 3.50
N ARG A 38 20.98 -3.29 3.86
CA ARG A 38 19.87 -2.37 4.12
C ARG A 38 19.02 -2.17 2.86
N THR A 39 19.66 -1.94 1.72
CA THR A 39 18.99 -1.79 0.41
C THR A 39 18.20 -3.05 0.05
N GLY A 40 18.78 -4.23 0.26
CA GLY A 40 18.11 -5.52 0.05
C GLY A 40 16.85 -5.67 0.90
N THR A 41 16.94 -5.29 2.18
CA THR A 41 15.81 -5.31 3.12
C THR A 41 14.69 -4.36 2.69
N LEU A 42 15.02 -3.10 2.39
CA LEU A 42 14.05 -2.10 1.94
C LEU A 42 13.34 -2.51 0.64
N ARG A 43 14.06 -3.11 -0.32
CA ARG A 43 13.45 -3.65 -1.55
C ARG A 43 12.48 -4.79 -1.26
N ALA A 44 12.78 -5.65 -0.28
CA ALA A 44 11.87 -6.72 0.11
C ALA A 44 10.61 -6.18 0.79
N GLU A 45 10.75 -5.19 1.68
CA GLU A 45 9.61 -4.52 2.32
C GLU A 45 8.74 -3.78 1.32
N LEU A 46 9.35 -3.04 0.38
CA LEU A 46 8.62 -2.33 -0.67
C LEU A 46 7.76 -3.27 -1.50
N ARG A 47 8.30 -4.43 -1.92
CA ARG A 47 7.52 -5.45 -2.65
C ARG A 47 6.34 -5.96 -1.82
N ARG A 48 6.57 -6.31 -0.55
CA ARG A 48 5.49 -6.77 0.34
C ARG A 48 4.40 -5.70 0.50
N THR A 49 4.77 -4.43 0.60
CA THR A 49 3.80 -3.34 0.75
C THR A 49 3.06 -3.06 -0.56
N GLN A 50 3.73 -3.13 -1.72
CA GLN A 50 3.08 -3.05 -3.03
C GLN A 50 2.05 -4.16 -3.22
N ASP A 51 2.37 -5.39 -2.80
CA ASP A 51 1.43 -6.52 -2.84
C ASP A 51 0.21 -6.28 -1.93
N ARG A 52 0.42 -5.70 -0.75
CA ARG A 52 -0.68 -5.30 0.16
C ARG A 52 -1.57 -4.24 -0.51
N VAL A 53 -0.97 -3.19 -1.08
CA VAL A 53 -1.69 -2.13 -1.81
C VAL A 53 -2.53 -2.69 -2.95
N ALA A 54 -2.00 -3.64 -3.73
CA ALA A 54 -2.72 -4.27 -4.83
C ALA A 54 -3.97 -5.02 -4.33
N ARG A 55 -3.81 -5.87 -3.30
CA ARG A 55 -4.93 -6.59 -2.68
C ARG A 55 -5.93 -5.64 -2.01
N GLY A 56 -5.45 -4.58 -1.36
CA GLY A 56 -6.29 -3.55 -0.75
C GLY A 56 -7.13 -2.82 -1.79
N GLN A 57 -6.56 -2.50 -2.94
CA GLN A 57 -7.27 -1.88 -4.06
C GLN A 57 -8.33 -2.82 -4.65
N GLU A 58 -8.01 -4.10 -4.83
CA GLU A 58 -8.98 -5.11 -5.27
C GLU A 58 -10.15 -5.22 -4.29
N ARG A 59 -9.87 -5.27 -2.98
CA ARG A 59 -10.89 -5.31 -1.92
C ARG A 59 -11.83 -4.10 -1.98
N VAL A 60 -11.27 -2.89 -2.16
CA VAL A 60 -12.06 -1.66 -2.32
C VAL A 60 -12.93 -1.74 -3.58
N ASN A 61 -12.39 -2.22 -4.70
CA ASN A 61 -13.14 -2.34 -5.96
C ASN A 61 -14.31 -3.33 -5.82
N THR A 62 -14.08 -4.49 -5.21
CA THR A 62 -15.13 -5.50 -4.97
C THR A 62 -16.25 -4.93 -4.10
N LEU A 63 -15.93 -4.22 -3.01
CA LEU A 63 -16.94 -3.61 -2.14
C LEU A 63 -17.72 -2.50 -2.85
N ARG A 64 -17.03 -1.66 -3.64
CA ARG A 64 -17.68 -0.63 -4.48
C ARG A 64 -18.60 -1.25 -5.52
N GLY A 65 -18.19 -2.33 -6.17
CA GLY A 65 -19.01 -3.05 -7.15
C GLY A 65 -20.29 -3.61 -6.52
N ALA A 66 -20.18 -4.24 -5.36
CA ALA A 66 -21.35 -4.76 -4.63
C ALA A 66 -22.34 -3.66 -4.23
N LEU A 67 -21.83 -2.53 -3.70
CA LEU A 67 -22.67 -1.37 -3.35
C LEU A 67 -23.25 -0.67 -4.59
N GLY A 68 -22.51 -0.60 -5.69
CA GLY A 68 -22.97 -0.02 -6.95
C GLY A 68 -24.08 -0.85 -7.62
N ALA A 69 -23.99 -2.18 -7.60
CA ALA A 69 -25.03 -3.06 -8.12
C ALA A 69 -26.36 -2.87 -7.37
N LEU A 70 -26.28 -2.66 -6.06
CA LEU A 70 -27.42 -2.35 -5.20
C LEU A 70 -28.04 -0.99 -5.52
N ALA A 71 -27.23 0.07 -5.62
CA ALA A 71 -27.70 1.39 -6.00
C ALA A 71 -28.35 1.37 -7.40
N GLY A 72 -27.76 0.63 -8.33
CA GLY A 72 -28.34 0.42 -9.67
C GLY A 72 -29.68 -0.31 -9.65
N ALA A 73 -29.88 -1.26 -8.73
CA ALA A 73 -31.18 -1.91 -8.54
C ALA A 73 -32.25 -0.92 -8.03
N GLN A 74 -31.89 -0.04 -7.10
CA GLN A 74 -32.80 1.01 -6.59
C GLN A 74 -33.14 2.07 -7.65
N TYR A 75 -32.20 2.41 -8.52
CA TYR A 75 -32.46 3.32 -9.65
C TYR A 75 -33.44 2.70 -10.66
N ARG A 76 -33.25 1.41 -10.99
CA ARG A 76 -34.14 0.68 -11.93
C ARG A 76 -35.54 0.46 -11.39
N SER A 77 -35.74 0.40 -10.08
CA SER A 77 -37.08 0.34 -9.48
C SER A 77 -37.80 1.70 -9.47
N GLY A 78 -37.24 2.73 -10.14
CA GLY A 78 -37.88 4.03 -10.28
C GLY A 78 -37.70 4.96 -9.07
N GLY A 79 -36.83 4.61 -8.12
CA GLY A 79 -36.54 5.45 -6.96
C GLY A 79 -37.66 5.54 -5.92
N VAL A 80 -38.73 4.76 -6.06
CA VAL A 80 -39.74 4.61 -4.99
C VAL A 80 -39.05 3.96 -3.80
N ASP A 81 -39.05 4.66 -2.66
CA ASP A 81 -38.46 4.14 -1.43
C ASP A 81 -39.29 2.92 -0.99
N PRO A 82 -38.68 1.75 -0.74
CA PRO A 82 -39.38 0.60 -0.18
C PRO A 82 -40.14 0.93 1.11
N ALA A 83 -39.71 1.94 1.87
CA ALA A 83 -40.43 2.46 3.02
C ALA A 83 -41.77 3.15 2.65
N LEU A 84 -41.84 3.79 1.49
CA LEU A 84 -43.09 4.36 0.96
C LEU A 84 -44.02 3.26 0.46
N GLU A 85 -43.50 2.22 -0.23
CA GLU A 85 -44.32 1.06 -0.61
C GLU A 85 -44.90 0.33 0.62
N LEU A 86 -44.11 0.24 1.71
CA LEU A 86 -44.55 -0.28 3.00
C LEU A 86 -45.72 0.53 3.59
N LEU A 87 -45.66 1.86 3.54
CA LEU A 87 -46.72 2.73 4.07
C LEU A 87 -48.07 2.51 3.38
N PHE A 88 -48.07 2.11 2.11
CA PHE A 88 -49.28 1.82 1.34
C PHE A 88 -49.71 0.34 1.38
N SER A 89 -49.03 -0.51 2.16
CA SER A 89 -49.43 -1.90 2.38
C SER A 89 -50.74 -1.98 3.17
N ALA A 90 -51.80 -2.51 2.55
CA ALA A 90 -53.12 -2.62 3.17
C ALA A 90 -53.23 -3.72 4.26
N ASP A 91 -52.21 -4.57 4.39
CA ASP A 91 -52.18 -5.73 5.30
C ASP A 91 -51.11 -5.55 6.40
N PRO A 92 -51.49 -5.49 7.68
CA PRO A 92 -50.56 -5.29 8.80
C PRO A 92 -49.56 -6.44 9.01
N GLU A 93 -49.90 -7.68 8.66
CA GLU A 93 -49.00 -8.82 8.80
C GLU A 93 -47.92 -8.79 7.71
N GLN A 94 -48.32 -8.49 6.47
CA GLN A 94 -47.38 -8.28 5.36
C GLN A 94 -46.48 -7.06 5.59
N TYR A 95 -46.98 -6.03 6.26
CA TYR A 95 -46.18 -4.85 6.61
C TYR A 95 -45.03 -5.22 7.55
N LEU A 96 -45.30 -5.95 8.64
CA LEU A 96 -44.27 -6.31 9.64
C LEU A 96 -43.19 -7.21 9.04
N GLU A 97 -43.56 -8.19 8.20
CA GLU A 97 -42.59 -9.07 7.53
C GLU A 97 -41.67 -8.30 6.57
N LYS A 98 -42.25 -7.42 5.74
CA LYS A 98 -41.49 -6.57 4.82
C LYS A 98 -40.61 -5.56 5.57
N ALA A 99 -41.10 -4.98 6.67
CA ALA A 99 -40.32 -4.06 7.51
C ALA A 99 -39.10 -4.76 8.14
N ALA A 100 -39.28 -5.97 8.71
CA ALA A 100 -38.18 -6.76 9.26
C ALA A 100 -37.16 -7.19 8.20
N THR A 101 -37.61 -7.39 6.95
CA THR A 101 -36.73 -7.68 5.82
C THR A 101 -35.94 -6.44 5.39
N LEU A 102 -36.61 -5.29 5.30
CA LEU A 102 -35.99 -4.02 4.95
C LEU A 102 -34.95 -3.60 6.00
N ASP A 103 -35.24 -3.77 7.29
CA ASP A 103 -34.30 -3.48 8.37
C ASP A 103 -33.02 -4.33 8.27
N ARG A 104 -33.16 -5.65 8.06
CA ARG A 104 -32.02 -6.55 7.84
C ARG A 104 -31.19 -6.15 6.62
N ILE A 105 -31.83 -5.73 5.54
CA ILE A 105 -31.15 -5.21 4.35
C ILE A 105 -30.39 -3.93 4.68
N SER A 106 -31.01 -2.99 5.40
CA SER A 106 -30.41 -1.72 5.81
C SER A 106 -29.20 -1.92 6.71
N LEU A 107 -29.29 -2.81 7.70
CA LEU A 107 -28.16 -3.18 8.57
C LEU A 107 -27.01 -3.78 7.78
N ARG A 108 -27.29 -4.68 6.83
CA ARG A 108 -26.27 -5.24 5.95
C ARG A 108 -25.57 -4.15 5.12
N ARG A 109 -26.34 -3.20 4.56
CA ARG A 109 -25.80 -2.07 3.78
C ARG A 109 -24.88 -1.19 4.62
N ALA A 110 -25.31 -0.83 5.83
CA ALA A 110 -24.49 -0.06 6.76
C ALA A 110 -23.17 -0.79 7.12
N GLY A 111 -23.25 -2.12 7.28
CA GLY A 111 -22.08 -2.97 7.48
C GLY A 111 -21.12 -2.96 6.29
N GLU A 112 -21.62 -3.10 5.06
CA GLU A 112 -20.78 -3.05 3.84
C GLU A 112 -20.15 -1.66 3.62
N LEU A 113 -20.88 -0.58 3.91
CA LEU A 113 -20.32 0.79 3.85
C LEU A 113 -19.21 0.97 4.87
N THR A 114 -19.40 0.49 6.11
CA THR A 114 -18.37 0.50 7.15
C THR A 114 -17.12 -0.27 6.71
N ARG A 115 -17.31 -1.45 6.09
CA ARG A 115 -16.21 -2.25 5.53
C ARG A 115 -15.46 -1.51 4.43
N LEU A 116 -16.17 -0.85 3.52
CA LEU A 116 -15.55 -0.05 2.45
C LEU A 116 -14.71 1.09 3.03
N THR A 117 -15.28 1.87 3.95
CA THR A 117 -14.57 2.99 4.59
C THR A 117 -13.33 2.53 5.35
N ARG A 118 -13.38 1.34 5.98
CA ARG A 118 -12.20 0.75 6.62
C ARG A 118 -11.16 0.31 5.58
N ALA A 119 -11.58 -0.38 4.52
CA ALA A 119 -10.67 -0.83 3.46
C ALA A 119 -9.97 0.34 2.75
N GLN A 120 -10.69 1.45 2.51
CA GLN A 120 -10.10 2.67 1.95
C GLN A 120 -9.04 3.28 2.87
N ARG A 121 -9.32 3.35 4.19
CA ARG A 121 -8.35 3.86 5.17
C ARG A 121 -7.08 3.01 5.21
N LEU A 122 -7.23 1.69 5.26
CA LEU A 122 -6.10 0.75 5.24
C LEU A 122 -5.28 0.91 3.95
N LEU A 123 -5.94 0.98 2.78
CA LEU A 123 -5.26 1.18 1.50
C LEU A 123 -4.47 2.51 1.46
N THR A 124 -5.02 3.59 2.01
CA THR A 124 -4.30 4.87 2.10
C THR A 124 -3.06 4.75 2.99
N GLN A 125 -3.16 4.04 4.11
CA GLN A 125 -2.03 3.78 5.00
C GLN A 125 -0.95 2.95 4.29
N GLU A 126 -1.31 1.85 3.64
CA GLU A 126 -0.37 0.98 2.92
C GLU A 126 0.34 1.74 1.78
N ARG A 127 -0.36 2.65 1.09
CA ARG A 127 0.26 3.52 0.08
C ARG A 127 1.26 4.50 0.68
N ALA A 128 0.95 5.08 1.84
CA ALA A 128 1.86 5.97 2.54
C ALA A 128 3.12 5.22 3.01
N GLU A 129 2.97 4.01 3.55
CA GLU A 129 4.09 3.13 3.90
C GLU A 129 4.96 2.82 2.68
N ALA A 130 4.36 2.42 1.55
CA ALA A 130 5.12 2.13 0.33
C ALA A 130 5.90 3.36 -0.17
N ALA A 131 5.28 4.54 -0.13
CA ALA A 131 5.94 5.78 -0.51
C ALA A 131 7.11 6.13 0.42
N ALA A 132 6.96 5.91 1.72
CA ALA A 132 8.03 6.11 2.70
C ALA A 132 9.20 5.16 2.47
N THR A 133 8.95 3.85 2.30
CA THR A 133 10.00 2.86 2.00
C THR A 133 10.70 3.18 0.69
N LEU A 134 9.97 3.63 -0.34
CA LEU A 134 10.58 4.04 -1.61
C LEU A 134 11.47 5.28 -1.44
N ALA A 135 11.05 6.27 -0.66
CA ALA A 135 11.85 7.45 -0.37
C ALA A 135 13.09 7.16 0.49
N GLU A 136 13.02 6.16 1.36
CA GLU A 136 14.20 5.65 2.08
C GLU A 136 15.16 4.92 1.14
N LEU A 137 14.64 4.03 0.29
CA LEU A 137 15.43 3.32 -0.71
C LEU A 137 16.14 4.26 -1.68
N ALA A 138 15.52 5.39 -2.05
CA ALA A 138 16.13 6.40 -2.93
C ALA A 138 17.26 7.21 -2.26
N ARG A 139 17.37 7.16 -0.92
CA ARG A 139 18.42 7.81 -0.12
C ARG A 139 19.50 6.83 0.35
N SER A 140 19.26 5.52 0.14
CA SER A 140 20.19 4.43 0.45
C SER A 140 21.18 4.28 -0.69
#